data_AF-A0AAC9NTT9-F1
#
_entry.id   AF-A0AAC9NTT9-F1
#
_cell.length_a   1.000
_cell.length_b   1.000
_cell.length_c   1.000
_cell.angle_alpha   90.00
_cell.angle_beta   90.00
_cell.angle_gamma   90.00
#
_symmetry.space_group_name_H-M   'P 1'
#
loop_
_entity.id
_entity.type
_entity.pdbx_description
1 polymer ?
#
loop_
_entity_poly.entity_id
_entity_poly.type
_entity_poly.pdbx_seq_one_letter_code
_entity_poly.pdbx_strand_id
1 'polypeptide(L)'
;MKRLEKVFIALCAVAAVQAISVADAHANPARTLLQQLDTNKDGLISLKESVRHTGLLRNFGLIDDNEDGKLSEAELVKSELTPGNKKLTASE
;
A
#
# COMPACT_ATOMS: atom_id res chain seq x y z
N MET A 1 19.66 53.20 -15.97
CA MET A 1 18.50 52.78 -16.77
C MET A 1 17.89 51.56 -16.10
N LYS A 2 16.82 51.78 -15.32
CA LYS A 2 15.97 50.74 -14.71
C LYS A 2 15.20 50.07 -15.86
N ARG A 3 15.12 48.73 -15.94
CA ARG A 3 14.15 47.88 -16.70
C ARG A 3 14.73 46.55 -17.22
N LEU A 4 15.57 45.85 -16.44
CA LEU A 4 15.98 44.48 -16.83
C LEU A 4 16.01 43.50 -15.64
N GLU A 5 15.13 43.72 -14.66
CA GLU A 5 14.95 42.86 -13.48
C GLU A 5 13.81 41.82 -13.62
N LYS A 6 13.18 41.62 -14.78
CA LYS A 6 11.89 40.89 -14.81
C LYS A 6 11.67 39.80 -15.86
N VAL A 7 12.63 39.47 -16.71
CA VAL A 7 12.38 38.49 -17.81
C VAL A 7 13.29 37.27 -17.77
N PHE A 8 14.33 37.25 -16.93
CA PHE A 8 15.27 36.11 -16.88
C PHE A 8 14.87 34.97 -15.92
N ILE A 9 13.82 35.14 -15.12
CA ILE A 9 13.26 34.06 -14.28
C ILE A 9 12.00 33.51 -14.97
N ALA A 10 12.18 33.01 -16.18
CA ALA A 10 11.13 32.38 -16.99
C ALA A 10 11.58 31.04 -17.58
N LEU A 11 12.67 30.44 -17.08
CA LEU A 11 13.24 29.24 -17.68
C LEU A 11 13.89 28.32 -16.62
N CYS A 12 13.08 27.60 -15.86
CA CYS A 12 13.44 26.30 -15.32
C CYS A 12 12.16 25.50 -15.18
N ALA A 13 11.81 24.83 -16.28
CA ALA A 13 10.84 23.76 -16.32
C ALA A 13 11.23 22.69 -15.29
N VAL A 14 10.53 22.64 -14.16
CA VAL A 14 10.47 21.40 -13.38
C VAL A 14 9.28 20.64 -13.91
N ALA A 15 9.60 19.78 -14.86
CA ALA A 15 8.76 18.70 -15.31
C ALA A 15 8.44 17.74 -14.14
N ALA A 16 7.30 17.07 -14.28
CA ALA A 16 6.95 15.81 -13.64
C ALA A 16 6.76 15.82 -12.12
N VAL A 17 5.50 15.74 -11.69
CA VAL A 17 5.05 14.51 -11.02
C VAL A 17 3.71 14.12 -11.64
N GLN A 18 3.79 13.12 -12.52
CA GLN A 18 2.65 12.37 -13.01
C GLN A 18 2.12 11.45 -11.89
N ALA A 19 0.94 10.88 -12.16
CA ALA A 19 0.27 9.81 -11.43
C ALA A 19 -0.55 10.26 -10.20
N ILE A 20 -1.73 10.81 -10.49
CA ILE A 20 -2.91 10.53 -9.67
C ILE A 20 -3.17 9.02 -9.87
N SER A 21 -2.61 8.18 -9.00
CA SER A 21 -2.95 6.77 -8.94
C SER A 21 -4.42 6.68 -8.59
N VAL A 22 -5.24 6.30 -9.59
CA VAL A 22 -6.61 5.87 -9.38
C VAL A 22 -6.51 4.63 -8.51
N ALA A 23 -6.87 4.77 -7.24
CA ALA A 23 -6.98 3.64 -6.33
C ALA A 23 -8.15 2.78 -6.80
N ASP A 24 -7.83 1.68 -7.45
CA ASP A 24 -8.76 0.61 -7.79
C ASP A 24 -9.59 0.22 -6.57
N ALA A 25 -10.87 0.62 -6.58
CA ALA A 25 -11.87 0.23 -5.60
C ALA A 25 -12.35 -1.21 -5.88
N HIS A 26 -11.41 -2.15 -6.02
CA HIS A 26 -11.73 -3.55 -5.86
C HIS A 26 -11.86 -3.80 -4.35
N ALA A 27 -12.93 -4.48 -3.93
CA ALA A 27 -13.11 -4.90 -2.55
C ALA A 27 -11.97 -5.86 -2.18
N ASN A 28 -10.87 -5.27 -1.72
CA ASN A 28 -9.63 -5.97 -1.53
C ASN A 28 -9.68 -6.65 -0.15
N PRO A 29 -9.55 -7.99 -0.07
CA PRO A 29 -9.52 -8.68 1.20
C PRO A 29 -8.41 -8.15 2.12
N ALA A 30 -7.32 -7.63 1.57
CA ALA A 30 -6.28 -6.90 2.32
C ALA A 30 -6.87 -5.75 3.13
N ARG A 31 -7.73 -4.93 2.50
CA ARG A 31 -8.34 -3.76 3.10
C ARG A 31 -9.36 -4.13 4.18
N THR A 32 -10.10 -5.22 3.99
CA THR A 32 -10.99 -5.78 5.02
C THR A 32 -10.20 -6.28 6.21
N LEU A 33 -9.09 -6.98 5.99
CA LEU A 33 -8.22 -7.46 7.07
C LEU A 33 -7.61 -6.29 7.86
N LEU A 34 -7.12 -5.26 7.17
CA LEU A 34 -6.66 -4.02 7.80
C LEU A 34 -7.76 -3.44 8.67
N GLN A 35 -8.97 -3.20 8.15
CA GLN A 35 -10.08 -2.66 8.94
C GLN A 35 -10.46 -3.50 10.17
N GLN A 36 -10.20 -4.82 10.15
CA GLN A 36 -10.54 -5.73 11.25
C GLN A 36 -9.43 -5.86 12.29
N LEU A 37 -8.17 -5.80 11.86
CA LEU A 37 -7.01 -6.16 12.67
C LEU A 37 -6.17 -4.93 13.07
N ASP A 38 -6.06 -3.93 12.20
CA ASP A 38 -5.36 -2.66 12.42
C ASP A 38 -6.06 -1.88 13.55
N THR A 39 -5.59 -2.13 14.77
CA THR A 39 -6.20 -1.61 16.00
C THR A 39 -5.61 -0.24 16.30
N ASN A 40 -4.34 -0.04 15.95
CA ASN A 40 -3.62 1.21 16.14
C ASN A 40 -3.91 2.24 15.02
N LYS A 41 -4.53 1.82 13.91
CA LYS A 41 -4.89 2.61 12.73
C LYS A 41 -3.68 3.23 12.03
N ASP A 42 -2.56 2.51 11.99
CA ASP A 42 -1.34 2.94 11.30
C ASP A 42 -1.33 2.54 9.82
N GLY A 43 -2.35 1.79 9.36
CA GLY A 43 -2.47 1.31 7.98
C GLY A 43 -1.64 0.06 7.69
N LEU A 44 -1.10 -0.58 8.73
CA LEU A 44 -0.30 -1.80 8.67
C LEU A 44 -0.87 -2.83 9.65
N ILE A 45 -0.57 -4.11 9.44
CA ILE A 45 -0.90 -5.16 10.41
C ILE A 45 0.39 -5.63 11.05
N SER A 46 0.63 -5.25 12.31
CA SER A 46 1.78 -5.76 13.06
C SER A 46 1.61 -7.24 13.41
N LEU A 47 2.71 -7.92 13.74
CA LEU A 47 2.65 -9.30 14.24
C LEU A 47 1.66 -9.45 15.41
N LYS A 48 1.63 -8.47 16.33
CA LYS A 48 0.71 -8.45 17.48
C LYS A 48 -0.75 -8.35 17.06
N GLU A 49 -1.06 -7.62 15.99
CA GLU A 49 -2.43 -7.52 15.47
C GLU A 49 -2.82 -8.77 14.68
N SER A 50 -1.86 -9.35 13.95
CA SER A 50 -2.06 -10.58 13.18
C SER A 50 -2.41 -11.80 14.06
N VAL A 51 -2.01 -11.83 15.34
CA VAL A 51 -2.32 -12.96 16.24
C VAL A 51 -3.82 -13.17 16.43
N ARG A 52 -4.63 -12.14 16.19
CA ARG A 52 -6.09 -12.22 16.25
C ARG A 52 -6.68 -13.00 15.07
N HIS A 53 -5.86 -13.32 14.06
CA HIS A 53 -6.25 -14.04 12.86
C HIS A 53 -5.27 -15.18 12.54
N THR A 54 -5.63 -16.40 12.94
CA THR A 54 -4.75 -17.60 12.84
C THR A 54 -4.25 -17.88 11.42
N GLY A 55 -5.08 -17.68 10.41
CA GLY A 55 -4.70 -17.89 9.01
C GLY A 55 -3.71 -16.84 8.48
N LEU A 56 -3.79 -15.61 9.01
CA LEU A 56 -2.86 -14.54 8.63
C LEU A 56 -1.53 -14.74 9.36
N LEU A 57 -1.57 -15.04 10.66
CA LEU A 57 -0.39 -15.32 11.47
C LEU A 57 0.45 -16.47 10.89
N ARG A 58 -0.19 -17.55 10.43
CA ARG A 58 0.51 -18.71 9.83
C ARG A 58 1.33 -18.32 8.60
N ASN A 59 0.81 -17.39 7.81
CA ASN A 59 1.41 -16.95 6.56
C ASN A 59 2.14 -15.62 6.70
N PHE A 60 2.22 -15.04 7.90
CA PHE A 60 2.72 -13.69 8.13
C PHE A 60 4.11 -13.51 7.54
N GLY A 61 5.06 -14.37 7.91
CA GLY A 61 6.43 -14.31 7.38
C GLY A 61 6.56 -14.72 5.90
N LEU A 62 5.49 -15.20 5.25
CA LEU A 62 5.46 -15.43 3.81
C LEU A 62 4.83 -14.25 3.04
N ILE A 63 4.11 -13.38 3.74
CA ILE A 63 3.48 -12.18 3.18
C ILE A 63 4.39 -10.97 3.37
N ASP A 64 5.09 -10.91 4.52
CA ASP A 64 6.10 -9.90 4.88
C ASP A 64 7.34 -10.06 3.98
N ASP A 65 7.29 -9.42 2.81
CA ASP A 65 8.27 -9.54 1.72
C ASP A 65 9.51 -8.67 2.02
N ASN A 66 9.31 -7.59 2.79
CA ASN A 66 10.38 -6.68 3.21
C ASN A 66 10.98 -7.03 4.59
N GLU A 67 10.43 -8.05 5.26
CA GLU A 67 10.84 -8.55 6.59
C GLU A 67 10.87 -7.45 7.67
N ASP A 68 9.97 -6.47 7.59
CA ASP A 68 9.91 -5.35 8.54
C ASP A 68 9.12 -5.68 9.82
N GLY A 69 8.49 -6.87 9.86
CA GLY A 69 7.68 -7.34 10.98
C GLY A 69 6.26 -6.79 11.00
N LYS A 70 5.80 -6.21 9.90
CA LYS A 70 4.44 -5.71 9.66
C LYS A 70 3.99 -6.08 8.24
N LEU A 71 2.68 -6.18 8.04
CA LEU A 71 2.10 -6.39 6.72
C LEU A 71 1.46 -5.09 6.24
N SER A 72 1.99 -4.55 5.14
CA SER A 72 1.37 -3.43 4.45
C SER A 72 0.18 -3.85 3.60
N GLU A 73 -0.69 -2.90 3.26
CA GLU A 73 -1.79 -3.16 2.31
C GLU A 73 -1.25 -3.79 1.03
N ALA A 74 -0.16 -3.23 0.48
CA ALA A 74 0.46 -3.69 -0.76
C ALA A 74 0.91 -5.16 -0.70
N GLU A 75 1.53 -5.58 0.39
CA GLU A 75 1.96 -6.96 0.60
C GLU A 75 0.79 -7.92 0.73
N LEU A 76 -0.25 -7.51 1.45
CA LEU A 76 -1.49 -8.26 1.57
C LEU A 76 -2.20 -8.40 0.21
N VAL A 77 -2.17 -7.37 -0.64
CA VAL A 77 -2.71 -7.45 -2.02
C VAL A 77 -1.88 -8.38 -2.88
N LYS A 78 -0.56 -8.25 -2.83
CA LYS A 78 0.40 -8.98 -3.65
C LYS A 78 0.41 -10.47 -3.31
N SER A 79 0.20 -10.82 -2.04
CA SER A 79 0.26 -12.21 -1.60
C SER A 79 -1.04 -12.97 -1.82
N GLU A 80 -0.94 -14.13 -2.47
CA GLU A 80 -2.04 -15.10 -2.60
C GLU A 80 -2.38 -15.79 -1.28
N LEU A 81 -1.44 -15.74 -0.32
CA LEU A 81 -1.57 -16.36 1.00
C LEU A 81 -2.44 -15.53 1.95
N THR A 82 -2.82 -14.32 1.53
CA THR A 82 -3.77 -13.47 2.24
C THR A 82 -5.15 -14.14 2.26
N PRO A 83 -5.72 -14.40 3.45
CA PRO A 83 -7.05 -14.99 3.58
C PRO A 83 -8.11 -14.17 2.82
N GLY A 84 -8.73 -14.77 1.80
CA GLY A 84 -9.72 -14.11 0.94
C GLY A 84 -9.24 -13.76 -0.47
N ASN A 85 -7.92 -13.73 -0.73
CA ASN A 85 -7.36 -13.40 -2.05
C ASN A 85 -7.48 -14.53 -3.09
N LYS A 86 -7.64 -15.78 -2.65
CA LYS A 86 -7.75 -17.00 -3.51
C LYS A 86 -8.84 -16.98 -4.60
N LYS A 87 -9.73 -15.99 -4.60
CA LYS A 87 -10.79 -15.85 -5.62
C LYS A 87 -10.36 -14.96 -6.80
N LEU A 88 -9.27 -14.21 -6.68
CA LEU A 88 -8.84 -13.22 -7.67
C LEU A 88 -7.84 -13.79 -8.70
N THR A 89 -7.16 -14.91 -8.41
CA THR A 89 -6.17 -15.54 -9.30
C THR A 89 -6.71 -16.74 -10.08
N ALA A 90 -7.99 -17.12 -9.89
CA ALA A 90 -8.61 -18.26 -10.55
C ALA A 90 -9.24 -17.93 -11.93
N SER A 91 -8.79 -16.84 -12.57
CA SER A 91 -9.26 -16.43 -13.89
C SER A 91 -8.09 -15.90 -14.73
N GLU A 92 -7.26 -16.84 -15.19
CA GLU A 92 -6.42 -16.73 -16.39
C GLU A 92 -6.67 -17.96 -17.27
#